data_AF-A0A199VA46-F1
#
_entry.id   AF-A0A199VA46-F1
#
_cell.length_a   1.000
_cell.length_b   1.000
_cell.length_c   1.000
_cell.angle_alpha   90.00
_cell.angle_beta   90.00
_cell.angle_gamma   90.00
#
_symmetry.space_group_name_H-M   'P 1'
#
loop_
_entity.id
_entity.type
_entity.pdbx_description
1 polymer ?
#
loop_
_entity_poly.entity_id
_entity_poly.type
_entity_poly.pdbx_seq_one_letter_code
_entity_poly.pdbx_strand_id
1 'polypeptide(L)'
;MADRKEGGSGGTFADLGLCRELVEACESLGWKAPSRIQAEAIPYALQAPSPAVPPGRDVIGLAQTGSGKTAAFALPILQALLADRRPSPFFALVLSPARELAIQISEQFQALGSALGLRCSALVGGVDIGQQAISIARHPHVVVATPGRLFDHLSNTKGFSLRTLKYLVLDEADKLLNKDFEQTIEAIMNIIPKERRTYLYSATITKKVNKLQRACLTNPVKIEAASKYSTVCTLEQQLCITPAKDKDIYLVYILTKKSGRTAMVFVSTCDSTLVLSRILCILGFKAVPINGQMSQSKRLGALNKFKAGVCNILVCTNVASRGLDIPSVDMVINYDIPTNPKDYIHRVGRTARAGRSGLAISLANQIEILFGFYGNIEKHIGKELPLYQPDKEEVMLWAERVSDAKRLSKMETQKRDSSRKRKRKSE
;
A
#
# COMPACT_ATOMS: atom_id res chain seq x y z
N MET A 1 -19.51 10.89 -27.50
CA MET A 1 -18.53 11.72 -26.78
C MET A 1 -17.25 10.91 -26.66
N ALA A 2 -16.14 11.42 -27.21
CA ALA A 2 -14.95 10.64 -27.51
C ALA A 2 -14.21 10.10 -26.26
N ASP A 3 -13.97 8.79 -26.25
CA ASP A 3 -13.06 8.07 -25.36
C ASP A 3 -11.65 8.66 -25.42
N ARG A 4 -11.19 9.26 -24.31
CA ARG A 4 -9.78 9.58 -24.12
C ARG A 4 -9.08 8.33 -23.59
N LYS A 5 -8.30 7.67 -24.47
CA LYS A 5 -7.38 6.58 -24.13
C LYS A 5 -6.57 6.92 -22.86
N GLU A 6 -6.63 6.06 -21.85
CA GLU A 6 -5.71 6.05 -20.70
C GLU A 6 -4.33 5.53 -21.16
N GLY A 7 -3.66 6.28 -22.02
CA GLY A 7 -2.24 6.16 -22.32
C GLY A 7 -1.50 7.29 -21.62
N GLY A 8 -0.27 7.05 -21.15
CA GLY A 8 0.56 8.08 -20.52
C GLY A 8 0.52 9.40 -21.30
N SER A 9 0.48 10.54 -20.59
CA SER A 9 0.70 11.83 -21.24
C SER A 9 1.98 11.70 -22.07
N GLY A 10 1.89 11.87 -23.38
CA GLY A 10 2.96 11.50 -24.34
C GLY A 10 4.25 12.33 -24.27
N GLY A 11 4.71 12.69 -23.08
CA GLY A 11 5.98 13.35 -22.79
C GLY A 11 6.93 12.46 -22.00
N THR A 12 8.15 12.94 -21.81
CA THR A 12 9.26 12.30 -21.10
C THR A 12 9.42 12.88 -19.69
N PHE A 13 10.24 12.26 -18.84
CA PHE A 13 10.58 12.84 -17.54
C PHE A 13 11.38 14.15 -17.67
N ALA A 14 12.14 14.32 -18.75
CA ALA A 14 12.85 15.56 -19.04
C ALA A 14 11.88 16.73 -19.30
N ASP A 15 10.76 16.47 -19.99
CA ASP A 15 9.73 17.47 -20.28
C ASP A 15 9.04 18.01 -19.02
N LEU A 16 9.19 17.32 -17.88
CA LEU A 16 8.67 17.77 -16.59
C LEU A 16 9.57 18.78 -15.88
N GLY A 17 10.75 19.11 -16.45
CA GLY A 17 11.71 20.05 -15.86
C GLY A 17 12.65 19.44 -14.82
N LEU A 18 12.84 18.12 -14.83
CA LEU A 18 13.78 17.43 -13.95
C LEU A 18 15.23 17.59 -14.46
N CYS A 19 16.20 17.62 -13.54
CA CYS A 19 17.61 17.61 -13.92
C CYS A 19 18.01 16.28 -14.56
N ARG A 20 19.11 16.30 -15.32
CA ARG A 20 19.59 15.16 -16.09
C ARG A 20 19.84 13.94 -15.22
N GLU A 21 20.41 14.13 -14.04
CA GLU A 21 20.75 13.08 -13.09
C GLU A 21 19.51 12.31 -12.61
N LEU A 22 18.38 13.02 -12.41
CA LEU A 22 17.12 12.39 -12.02
C LEU A 22 16.43 11.69 -13.20
N VAL A 23 16.59 12.21 -14.42
CA VAL A 23 16.10 11.54 -15.63
C VAL A 23 16.84 10.21 -15.84
N GLU A 24 18.18 10.22 -15.75
CA GLU A 24 19.02 9.02 -15.84
C GLU A 24 18.66 8.00 -14.75
N ALA A 25 18.38 8.45 -13.52
CA ALA A 25 17.91 7.58 -12.45
C ALA A 25 16.58 6.90 -12.80
N CYS A 26 15.59 7.65 -13.31
CA CYS A 26 14.32 7.10 -13.77
C CYS A 26 14.51 6.06 -14.90
N GLU A 27 15.38 6.33 -15.88
CA GLU A 27 15.68 5.41 -16.97
C GLU A 27 16.33 4.11 -16.49
N SER A 28 17.26 4.20 -15.53
CA SER A 28 17.91 3.02 -14.92
C SER A 28 16.92 2.11 -14.19
N LEU A 29 15.84 2.68 -13.66
CA LEU A 29 14.72 1.97 -13.04
C LEU A 29 13.70 1.45 -14.07
N GLY A 30 13.93 1.67 -15.36
CA GLY A 30 13.07 1.25 -16.46
C GLY A 30 11.81 2.11 -16.64
N TRP A 31 11.77 3.33 -16.09
CA TRP A 31 10.62 4.22 -16.18
C TRP A 31 10.66 5.03 -17.49
N LYS A 32 10.00 4.48 -18.53
CA LYS A 32 10.03 5.06 -19.88
C LYS A 32 9.23 6.35 -20.05
N ALA A 33 8.13 6.50 -19.32
CA ALA A 33 7.24 7.65 -19.42
C ALA A 33 6.60 7.96 -18.06
N PRO A 34 6.34 9.25 -17.76
CA PRO A 34 5.66 9.64 -16.54
C PRO A 34 4.20 9.19 -16.56
N SER A 35 3.71 8.77 -15.40
CA SER A 35 2.27 8.53 -15.20
C SER A 35 1.51 9.85 -15.17
N ARG A 36 0.19 9.80 -15.38
CA ARG A 36 -0.67 11.00 -15.35
C ARG A 36 -0.49 11.84 -14.08
N ILE A 37 -0.45 11.20 -12.91
CA ILE A 37 -0.26 11.92 -11.64
C ILE A 37 1.14 12.54 -11.55
N GLN A 38 2.17 11.93 -12.13
CA GLN A 38 3.52 12.48 -12.17
C GLN A 38 3.58 13.69 -13.11
N ALA A 39 3.05 13.54 -14.32
CA ALA A 39 3.03 14.61 -15.32
C ALA A 39 2.22 15.83 -14.88
N GLU A 40 1.11 15.63 -14.17
CA GLU A 40 0.33 16.73 -13.61
C GLU A 40 0.98 17.32 -12.36
N ALA A 41 1.52 16.50 -11.43
CA ALA A 41 1.99 16.99 -10.13
C ALA A 41 3.40 17.55 -10.10
N ILE A 42 4.34 16.94 -10.83
CA ILE A 42 5.76 17.31 -10.77
C ILE A 42 5.97 18.78 -11.21
N PRO A 43 5.36 19.29 -12.30
CA PRO A 43 5.55 20.69 -12.69
C PRO A 43 5.10 21.70 -11.63
N TYR A 44 3.98 21.46 -10.94
CA TYR A 44 3.53 22.34 -9.84
C TYR A 44 4.39 22.22 -8.58
N ALA A 45 4.96 21.04 -8.33
CA ALA A 45 5.84 20.79 -7.21
C ALA A 45 7.24 21.40 -7.41
N LEU A 46 7.73 21.44 -8.66
CA LEU A 46 9.02 22.01 -9.06
C LEU A 46 8.98 23.53 -9.25
N GLN A 47 8.09 23.99 -10.13
CA GLN A 47 8.02 25.34 -10.71
C GLN A 47 9.38 25.96 -11.15
N ALA A 48 9.72 25.87 -12.44
CA ALA A 48 10.61 26.79 -13.19
C ALA A 48 10.19 26.79 -14.69
N PRO A 49 10.39 27.85 -15.52
CA PRO A 49 11.31 28.99 -15.41
C PRO A 49 10.62 30.36 -15.67
N SER A 50 10.27 31.12 -14.64
CA SER A 50 10.04 32.56 -14.83
C SER A 50 10.28 33.31 -13.52
N PRO A 51 11.04 34.43 -13.55
CA PRO A 51 11.35 35.23 -12.36
C PRO A 51 10.12 35.87 -11.68
N ALA A 52 8.93 35.74 -12.28
CA ALA A 52 7.68 36.29 -11.76
C ALA A 52 6.83 35.29 -10.95
N VAL A 53 7.25 34.03 -10.78
CA VAL A 53 6.45 32.99 -10.10
C VAL A 53 7.07 32.62 -8.75
N PRO A 54 6.28 32.56 -7.66
CA PRO A 54 6.76 32.15 -6.33
C PRO A 54 7.33 30.71 -6.31
N PRO A 55 8.07 30.32 -5.26
CA PRO A 55 8.62 28.96 -5.14
C PRO A 55 7.53 27.88 -5.14
N GLY A 56 7.90 26.65 -5.55
CA GLY A 56 6.99 25.50 -5.75
C GLY A 56 5.88 25.36 -4.71
N ARG A 57 4.68 24.96 -5.17
CA ARG A 57 3.46 24.99 -4.36
C ARG A 57 3.25 23.72 -3.56
N ASP A 58 2.44 23.82 -2.51
CA ASP A 58 1.83 22.67 -1.85
C ASP A 58 0.95 21.89 -2.85
N VAL A 59 0.92 20.56 -2.73
CA VAL A 59 0.26 19.66 -3.69
C VAL A 59 -0.68 18.71 -2.98
N ILE A 60 -1.88 18.54 -3.55
CA ILE A 60 -2.83 17.49 -3.19
C ILE A 60 -2.99 16.57 -4.39
N GLY A 61 -2.40 15.38 -4.30
CA GLY A 61 -2.48 14.36 -5.34
C GLY A 61 -3.52 13.28 -5.01
N LEU A 62 -4.59 13.22 -5.81
CA LEU A 62 -5.63 12.22 -5.69
C LEU A 62 -5.50 11.21 -6.82
N ALA A 63 -4.97 10.05 -6.48
CA ALA A 63 -4.76 8.97 -7.43
C ALA A 63 -4.80 7.59 -6.75
N GLN A 64 -5.16 6.57 -7.52
CA GLN A 64 -5.26 5.19 -7.05
C GLN A 64 -3.89 4.63 -6.61
N THR A 65 -3.89 3.56 -5.83
CA THR A 65 -2.63 2.85 -5.48
C THR A 65 -1.98 2.30 -6.74
N GLY A 66 -0.65 2.41 -6.86
CA GLY A 66 0.08 1.92 -8.04
C GLY A 66 0.09 2.89 -9.23
N SER A 67 -0.46 4.09 -9.10
CA SER A 67 -0.43 5.15 -10.12
C SER A 67 0.91 5.91 -10.21
N GLY A 68 1.90 5.57 -9.38
CA GLY A 68 3.20 6.25 -9.37
C GLY A 68 3.30 7.47 -8.44
N LYS A 69 2.42 7.59 -7.43
CA LYS A 69 2.41 8.68 -6.44
C LYS A 69 3.75 8.88 -5.73
N THR A 70 4.45 7.80 -5.39
CA THR A 70 5.73 7.88 -4.67
C THR A 70 6.76 8.68 -5.44
N ALA A 71 6.94 8.39 -6.74
CA ALA A 71 7.84 9.17 -7.59
C ALA A 71 7.34 10.61 -7.79
N ALA A 72 6.02 10.84 -7.84
CA ALA A 72 5.43 12.17 -8.01
C ALA A 72 5.79 13.15 -6.87
N PHE A 73 6.00 12.66 -5.64
CA PHE A 73 6.54 13.49 -4.55
C PHE A 73 8.05 13.35 -4.33
N ALA A 74 8.64 12.19 -4.64
CA ALA A 74 10.06 11.97 -4.42
C ALA A 74 10.93 12.79 -5.38
N LEU A 75 10.58 12.82 -6.67
CA LEU A 75 11.36 13.52 -7.69
C LEU A 75 11.50 15.03 -7.42
N PRO A 76 10.42 15.78 -7.08
CA PRO A 76 10.56 17.19 -6.71
C PRO A 76 11.41 17.43 -5.45
N ILE A 77 11.33 16.55 -4.46
CA ILE A 77 12.13 16.65 -3.24
C ILE A 77 13.62 16.44 -3.56
N LEU A 78 13.93 15.44 -4.38
CA LEU A 78 15.31 15.17 -4.80
C LEU A 78 15.88 16.30 -5.65
N GLN A 79 15.11 16.86 -6.59
CA GLN A 79 15.52 18.03 -7.37
C GLN A 79 15.91 19.20 -6.45
N ALA A 80 15.06 19.51 -5.47
CA ALA A 80 15.31 20.59 -4.52
C ALA A 80 16.52 20.32 -3.62
N LEU A 81 16.76 19.05 -3.26
CA LEU A 81 17.92 18.65 -2.49
C LEU A 81 19.23 18.79 -3.29
N LEU A 82 19.21 18.46 -4.59
CA LEU A 82 20.37 18.59 -5.49
C LEU A 82 20.70 20.05 -5.81
N ALA A 83 19.68 20.90 -5.91
CA ALA A 83 19.87 22.34 -6.10
C ALA A 83 20.43 23.05 -4.86
N ASP A 84 20.32 22.45 -3.67
CA ASP A 84 20.84 22.99 -2.43
C ASP A 84 22.35 22.71 -2.31
N ARG A 85 23.18 23.76 -2.33
CA ARG A 85 24.64 23.64 -2.22
C ARG A 85 25.11 23.12 -0.85
N ARG A 86 24.26 23.22 0.19
CA ARG A 86 24.54 22.73 1.55
C ARG A 86 23.27 22.09 2.11
N PRO A 87 22.89 20.89 1.65
CA PRO A 87 21.65 20.26 2.04
C PRO A 87 21.64 20.01 3.53
N SER A 88 20.67 20.60 4.23
CA SER A 88 20.50 20.40 5.66
C SER A 88 20.11 18.94 5.95
N PRO A 89 20.58 18.36 7.07
CA PRO A 89 20.00 17.12 7.59
C PRO A 89 18.48 17.26 7.75
N PHE A 90 17.77 16.14 7.61
CA PHE A 90 16.33 16.06 7.79
C PHE A 90 15.53 17.03 6.89
N PHE A 91 16.00 17.23 5.66
CA PHE A 91 15.40 18.09 4.64
C PHE A 91 13.94 17.73 4.32
N ALA A 92 13.61 16.44 4.30
CA ALA A 92 12.25 15.96 4.04
C ALA A 92 11.79 14.88 5.03
N LEU A 93 10.50 14.92 5.36
CA LEU A 93 9.81 13.94 6.19
C LEU A 93 8.64 13.37 5.38
N VAL A 94 8.57 12.05 5.27
CA VAL A 94 7.40 11.37 4.71
C VAL A 94 6.72 10.56 5.81
N LEU A 95 5.46 10.90 6.11
CA LEU A 95 4.62 10.14 7.02
C LEU A 95 3.78 9.14 6.24
N SER A 96 3.75 7.91 6.74
CA SER A 96 3.02 6.80 6.14
C SER A 96 2.33 5.95 7.21
N PRO A 97 1.10 5.45 6.99
CA PRO A 97 0.32 4.77 8.02
C PRO A 97 0.82 3.36 8.34
N ALA A 98 1.63 2.76 7.47
CA ALA A 98 2.10 1.39 7.60
C ALA A 98 3.63 1.34 7.61
N ARG A 99 4.19 0.48 8.46
CA ARG A 99 5.65 0.29 8.60
C ARG A 99 6.28 -0.13 7.29
N GLU A 100 5.61 -1.05 6.61
CA GLU A 100 6.08 -1.58 5.34
C GLU A 100 6.06 -0.52 4.25
N LEU A 101 5.05 0.37 4.25
CA LEU A 101 4.94 1.43 3.25
C LEU A 101 6.07 2.43 3.44
N ALA A 102 6.38 2.75 4.70
CA ALA A 102 7.51 3.61 5.03
C ALA A 102 8.85 3.01 4.56
N ILE A 103 9.07 1.71 4.76
CA ILE A 103 10.27 1.03 4.24
C ILE A 103 10.30 1.10 2.70
N GLN A 104 9.19 0.79 2.03
CA GLN A 104 9.11 0.84 0.57
C GLN A 104 9.39 2.24 0.02
N ILE A 105 8.81 3.27 0.62
CA ILE A 105 9.06 4.65 0.21
C ILE A 105 10.55 4.99 0.40
N SER A 106 11.16 4.56 1.52
CA SER A 106 12.60 4.75 1.75
C SER A 106 13.46 4.04 0.70
N GLU A 107 13.12 2.81 0.32
CA GLU A 107 13.79 2.07 -0.77
C GLU A 107 13.65 2.80 -2.10
N GLN A 108 12.50 3.38 -2.41
CA GLN A 108 12.29 4.18 -3.63
C GLN A 108 13.12 5.47 -3.63
N PHE A 109 13.22 6.16 -2.49
CA PHE A 109 14.12 7.31 -2.35
C PHE A 109 15.58 6.90 -2.58
N GLN A 110 16.03 5.78 -2.00
CA GLN A 110 17.38 5.27 -2.19
C GLN A 110 17.64 4.87 -3.65
N ALA A 111 16.71 4.15 -4.28
CA ALA A 111 16.80 3.76 -5.68
C ALA A 111 16.96 4.96 -6.63
N LEU A 112 16.27 6.08 -6.34
CA LEU A 112 16.35 7.30 -7.14
C LEU A 112 17.56 8.18 -6.83
N GLY A 113 18.04 8.19 -5.57
CA GLY A 113 18.98 9.21 -5.10
C GLY A 113 20.31 8.70 -4.55
N SER A 114 20.51 7.39 -4.34
CA SER A 114 21.75 6.88 -3.73
C SER A 114 22.98 7.15 -4.57
N ALA A 115 22.87 7.08 -5.91
CA ALA A 115 23.94 7.49 -6.82
C ALA A 115 24.28 8.99 -6.72
N LEU A 116 23.34 9.79 -6.20
CA LEU A 116 23.44 11.23 -6.04
C LEU A 116 23.80 11.63 -4.59
N GLY A 117 24.24 10.68 -3.77
CA GLY A 117 24.65 10.93 -2.38
C GLY A 117 23.48 11.06 -1.38
N LEU A 118 22.26 10.67 -1.76
CA LEU A 118 21.11 10.69 -0.85
C LEU A 118 21.30 9.75 0.34
N ARG A 119 21.15 10.28 1.55
CA ARG A 119 20.98 9.50 2.78
C ARG A 119 19.50 9.49 3.16
N CYS A 120 18.89 8.32 3.24
CA CYS A 120 17.49 8.14 3.61
C CYS A 120 17.37 7.10 4.73
N SER A 121 16.54 7.37 5.74
CA SER A 121 16.31 6.49 6.89
C SER A 121 14.82 6.24 7.11
N ALA A 122 14.44 4.98 7.33
CA ALA A 122 13.08 4.59 7.70
C ALA A 122 12.94 4.45 9.22
N LEU A 123 11.95 5.13 9.82
CA LEU A 123 11.65 5.06 11.24
C LEU A 123 10.31 4.37 11.49
N VAL A 124 10.35 3.10 11.89
CA VAL A 124 9.16 2.25 12.01
C VAL A 124 9.13 1.45 13.32
N GLY A 125 7.92 1.17 13.81
CA GLY A 125 7.73 0.33 14.99
C GLY A 125 8.20 -1.13 14.75
N GLY A 126 8.54 -1.84 15.82
CA GLY A 126 8.94 -3.26 15.74
C GLY A 126 10.36 -3.51 15.22
N VAL A 127 11.10 -2.45 14.87
CA VAL A 127 12.55 -2.46 14.72
C VAL A 127 13.16 -1.84 15.98
N ASP A 128 14.36 -2.30 16.35
CA ASP A 128 15.10 -1.81 17.50
C ASP A 128 15.29 -0.28 17.45
N ILE A 129 15.08 0.37 18.60
CA ILE A 129 15.13 1.83 18.70
C ILE A 129 16.57 2.34 18.68
N GLY A 130 17.52 1.58 19.23
CA GLY A 130 18.95 1.92 19.24
C GLY A 130 19.52 1.92 17.82
N GLN A 131 19.21 0.91 17.02
CA GLN A 131 19.58 0.86 15.60
C GLN A 131 19.04 2.07 14.81
N GLN A 132 17.79 2.47 15.08
CA GLN A 132 17.20 3.65 14.45
C GLN A 132 17.87 4.95 14.93
N ALA A 133 18.23 5.04 16.21
CA ALA A 133 18.98 6.18 16.74
C ALA A 133 20.36 6.32 16.07
N ILE A 134 21.07 5.21 15.81
CA ILE A 134 22.32 5.21 15.05
C ILE A 134 22.10 5.71 13.62
N SER A 135 21.00 5.28 12.97
CA SER A 135 20.66 5.76 11.63
C SER A 135 20.37 7.26 11.60
N ILE A 136 19.66 7.79 12.60
CA ILE A 136 19.39 9.21 12.77
C ILE A 136 20.69 10.00 12.97
N ALA A 137 21.63 9.47 13.78
CA ALA A 137 22.93 10.10 14.05
C ALA A 137 23.81 10.24 12.79
N ARG A 138 23.52 9.50 11.71
CA ARG A 138 24.17 9.68 10.39
C ARG A 138 23.62 10.85 9.57
N HIS A 139 22.72 11.65 10.16
CA HIS A 139 22.15 12.85 9.53
C HIS A 139 21.59 12.59 8.12
N PRO A 140 20.56 11.73 8.00
CA PRO A 140 19.89 11.48 6.73
C PRO A 140 19.23 12.76 6.20
N HIS A 141 19.20 12.93 4.88
CA HIS A 141 18.49 14.03 4.22
C HIS A 141 16.97 13.78 4.24
N VAL A 142 16.56 12.51 4.08
CA VAL A 142 15.15 12.11 4.05
C VAL A 142 14.85 11.15 5.19
N VAL A 143 13.78 11.43 5.93
CA VAL A 143 13.23 10.52 6.95
C VAL A 143 11.87 10.05 6.48
N VAL A 144 11.66 8.74 6.43
CA VAL A 144 10.35 8.15 6.14
C VAL A 144 9.87 7.42 7.39
N ALA A 145 8.69 7.73 7.89
CA ALA A 145 8.30 7.25 9.21
C ALA A 145 6.82 6.91 9.37
N THR A 146 6.55 5.98 10.29
CA THR A 146 5.20 5.83 10.87
C THR A 146 5.02 6.84 12.01
N PRO A 147 3.83 7.46 12.17
CA PRO A 147 3.62 8.54 13.15
C PRO A 147 4.08 8.19 14.57
N GLY A 148 3.67 7.03 15.10
CA GLY A 148 4.03 6.60 16.45
C GLY A 148 5.54 6.53 16.67
N ARG A 149 6.27 5.83 15.79
CA ARG A 149 7.73 5.71 15.93
C ARG A 149 8.47 7.03 15.74
N LEU A 150 8.00 7.89 14.84
CA LEU A 150 8.59 9.22 14.69
C LEU A 150 8.45 10.02 16.00
N PHE A 151 7.25 10.01 16.57
CA PHE A 151 6.96 10.72 17.81
C PHE A 151 7.81 10.19 18.98
N ASP A 152 8.01 8.86 19.08
CA ASP A 152 8.92 8.25 20.06
C ASP A 152 10.34 8.81 19.93
N HIS A 153 10.86 8.91 18.70
CA HIS A 153 12.20 9.44 18.46
C HIS A 153 12.29 10.94 18.75
N LEU A 154 11.31 11.74 18.32
CA LEU A 154 11.26 13.18 18.62
C LEU A 154 11.23 13.45 20.12
N SER A 155 10.60 12.58 20.91
CA SER A 155 10.46 12.74 22.35
C SER A 155 11.68 12.22 23.14
N ASN A 156 12.27 11.10 22.71
CA ASN A 156 13.23 10.36 23.54
C ASN A 156 14.65 10.29 22.97
N THR A 157 14.86 10.60 21.68
CA THR A 157 16.19 10.52 21.06
C THR A 157 16.92 11.85 21.18
N LYS A 158 17.96 11.89 22.01
CA LYS A 158 18.77 13.10 22.22
C LYS A 158 19.34 13.62 20.90
N GLY A 159 19.22 14.93 20.67
CA GLY A 159 19.75 15.60 19.49
C GLY A 159 18.94 15.40 18.21
N PHE A 160 17.88 14.59 18.22
CA PHE A 160 17.00 14.47 17.05
C PHE A 160 16.01 15.64 17.00
N SER A 161 16.01 16.37 15.89
CA SER A 161 15.11 17.49 15.68
C SER A 161 14.80 17.66 14.19
N LEU A 162 13.57 18.08 13.89
CA LEU A 162 13.10 18.36 12.53
C LEU A 162 12.92 19.87 12.28
N ARG A 163 13.61 20.73 13.03
CA ARG A 163 13.50 22.20 12.87
C ARG A 163 13.94 22.70 11.49
N THR A 164 14.83 21.98 10.81
CA THR A 164 15.36 22.30 9.47
C THR A 164 14.52 21.71 8.33
N LEU A 165 13.37 21.10 8.64
CA LEU A 165 12.52 20.42 7.68
C LEU A 165 11.96 21.40 6.62
N LYS A 166 12.25 21.15 5.34
CA LYS A 166 11.72 21.94 4.22
C LYS A 166 10.53 21.28 3.52
N TYR A 167 10.40 19.96 3.62
CA TYR A 167 9.33 19.20 2.96
C TYR A 167 8.64 18.23 3.92
N LEU A 168 7.31 18.25 3.92
CA LEU A 168 6.45 17.27 4.57
C LEU A 168 5.61 16.55 3.52
N VAL A 169 5.61 15.22 3.56
CA VAL A 169 4.73 14.38 2.74
C VAL A 169 3.79 13.57 3.64
N LEU A 170 2.51 13.58 3.32
CA LEU A 170 1.47 12.78 3.95
C LEU A 170 0.95 11.78 2.91
N ASP A 171 1.49 10.55 2.92
CA ASP A 171 1.04 9.50 2.00
C ASP A 171 -0.04 8.62 2.64
N GLU A 172 -1.00 8.18 1.82
CA GLU A 172 -2.26 7.55 2.25
C GLU A 172 -2.95 8.36 3.38
N ALA A 173 -3.10 9.67 3.16
CA ALA A 173 -3.58 10.62 4.18
C ALA A 173 -4.96 10.28 4.78
N ASP A 174 -5.83 9.60 4.01
CA ASP A 174 -7.11 9.11 4.51
C ASP A 174 -6.97 8.07 5.62
N LYS A 175 -5.90 7.29 5.62
CA LYS A 175 -5.60 6.28 6.66
C LYS A 175 -4.77 6.82 7.81
N LEU A 176 -3.92 7.81 7.56
CA LEU A 176 -3.21 8.54 8.61
C LEU A 176 -4.16 9.20 9.61
N LEU A 177 -5.40 9.48 9.23
CA LEU A 177 -6.42 10.13 10.07
C LEU A 177 -7.40 9.16 10.75
N ASN A 178 -7.06 7.88 10.83
CA ASN A 178 -7.78 6.95 11.69
C ASN A 178 -7.57 7.33 13.17
N LYS A 179 -8.52 6.92 14.04
CA LYS A 179 -8.54 7.32 15.46
C LYS A 179 -7.20 7.08 16.18
N ASP A 180 -6.47 6.05 15.78
CA ASP A 180 -5.22 5.62 16.42
C ASP A 180 -4.03 6.56 16.15
N PHE A 181 -4.07 7.40 15.11
CA PHE A 181 -2.94 8.25 14.70
C PHE A 181 -3.23 9.74 14.75
N GLU A 182 -4.49 10.15 14.89
CA GLU A 182 -4.91 11.56 14.82
C GLU A 182 -4.17 12.43 15.86
N GLN A 183 -4.14 11.99 17.11
CA GLN A 183 -3.45 12.72 18.20
C GLN A 183 -1.93 12.79 17.99
N THR A 184 -1.32 11.68 17.54
CA THR A 184 0.12 11.63 17.28
C THR A 184 0.51 12.56 16.14
N ILE A 185 -0.29 12.62 15.08
CA ILE A 185 -0.05 13.52 13.95
C ILE A 185 -0.19 14.98 14.39
N GLU A 186 -1.25 15.33 15.13
CA GLU A 186 -1.40 16.69 15.67
C GLU A 186 -0.18 17.09 16.53
N ALA A 187 0.32 16.19 17.38
CA ALA A 187 1.53 16.43 18.16
C ALA A 187 2.79 16.63 17.29
N ILE A 188 2.98 15.81 16.24
CA ILE A 188 4.09 15.98 15.29
C ILE A 188 3.99 17.34 14.57
N MET A 189 2.79 17.74 14.12
CA MET A 189 2.56 19.01 13.42
C MET A 189 2.91 20.23 14.28
N ASN A 190 2.77 20.13 15.60
CA ASN A 190 3.16 21.18 16.55
C ASN A 190 4.68 21.28 16.76
N ILE A 191 5.44 20.23 16.46
CA ILE A 191 6.91 20.18 16.65
C ILE A 191 7.65 20.62 15.39
N ILE A 192 7.14 20.28 14.21
CA ILE A 192 7.78 20.60 12.91
C ILE A 192 7.54 22.07 12.50
N PRO A 193 8.42 22.67 11.67
CA PRO A 193 8.26 24.05 11.23
C PRO A 193 6.98 24.26 10.41
N LYS A 194 6.35 25.44 10.57
CA LYS A 194 5.18 25.82 9.78
C LYS A 194 5.55 26.20 8.35
N GLU A 195 6.66 26.92 8.18
CA GLU A 195 7.20 27.29 6.87
C GLU A 195 7.94 26.10 6.24
N ARG A 196 7.24 25.39 5.35
CA ARG A 196 7.71 24.22 4.60
C ARG A 196 6.77 23.97 3.42
N ARG A 197 7.20 23.17 2.46
CA ARG A 197 6.30 22.60 1.44
C ARG A 197 5.61 21.36 1.98
N THR A 198 4.30 21.26 1.76
CA THR A 198 3.49 20.11 2.15
C THR A 198 2.85 19.44 0.94
N TYR A 199 3.08 18.14 0.82
CA TYR A 199 2.46 17.29 -0.18
C TYR A 199 1.52 16.28 0.48
N LEU A 200 0.26 16.27 0.07
CA LEU A 200 -0.75 15.34 0.57
C LEU A 200 -1.18 14.41 -0.57
N TYR A 201 -0.97 13.11 -0.39
CA TYR A 201 -1.37 12.09 -1.34
C TYR A 201 -2.38 11.14 -0.72
N SER A 202 -3.49 10.93 -1.41
CA SER A 202 -4.56 10.05 -0.95
C SER A 202 -5.26 9.37 -2.12
N ALA A 203 -5.85 8.20 -1.86
CA ALA A 203 -6.77 7.59 -2.82
C ALA A 203 -8.18 8.20 -2.69
N THR A 204 -8.55 8.67 -1.50
CA THR A 204 -9.91 9.18 -1.22
C THR A 204 -9.90 10.51 -0.48
N ILE A 205 -10.87 11.38 -0.77
CA ILE A 205 -11.13 12.58 0.01
C ILE A 205 -12.17 12.23 1.08
N THR A 206 -11.85 12.48 2.35
CA THR A 206 -12.80 12.37 3.46
C THR A 206 -12.95 13.71 4.15
N LYS A 207 -14.00 13.86 4.98
CA LYS A 207 -14.15 15.05 5.84
C LYS A 207 -12.91 15.28 6.71
N LYS A 208 -12.30 14.20 7.22
CA LYS A 208 -11.05 14.26 7.99
C LYS A 208 -9.87 14.73 7.14
N VAL A 209 -9.70 14.19 5.94
CA VAL A 209 -8.65 14.65 5.01
C VAL A 209 -8.80 16.13 4.69
N ASN A 210 -10.03 16.62 4.50
CA ASN A 210 -10.29 18.05 4.32
C ASN A 210 -9.90 18.89 5.54
N LYS A 211 -10.09 18.39 6.77
CA LYS A 211 -9.63 19.07 7.99
C LYS A 211 -8.10 19.13 8.03
N LEU A 212 -7.42 18.02 7.75
CA LEU A 212 -5.96 17.96 7.69
C LEU A 212 -5.41 18.88 6.59
N GLN A 213 -6.09 18.95 5.44
CA GLN A 213 -5.72 19.84 4.35
C GLN A 213 -5.65 21.29 4.82
N ARG A 214 -6.70 21.75 5.52
CA ARG A 214 -6.80 23.13 6.01
C ARG A 214 -5.77 23.44 7.09
N ALA A 215 -5.35 22.44 7.86
CA ALA A 215 -4.38 22.60 8.94
C ALA A 215 -2.92 22.58 8.45
N CYS A 216 -2.63 21.82 7.38
CA CYS A 216 -1.25 21.54 6.99
C CYS A 216 -0.79 22.22 5.70
N LEU A 217 -1.70 22.59 4.80
CA LEU A 217 -1.35 23.11 3.47
C LEU A 217 -1.70 24.59 3.32
N THR A 218 -0.90 25.31 2.54
CA THR A 218 -1.08 26.72 2.21
C THR A 218 -1.23 26.87 0.69
N ASN A 219 -2.40 27.35 0.25
CA ASN A 219 -2.76 27.53 -1.18
C ASN A 219 -2.37 26.33 -2.09
N PRO A 220 -2.81 25.09 -1.77
CA PRO A 220 -2.37 23.91 -2.49
C PRO A 220 -2.98 23.80 -3.90
N VAL A 221 -2.22 23.24 -4.85
CA VAL A 221 -2.77 22.77 -6.13
C VAL A 221 -3.40 21.40 -5.92
N LYS A 222 -4.63 21.22 -6.39
CA LYS A 222 -5.35 19.95 -6.31
C LYS A 222 -5.36 19.26 -7.67
N ILE A 223 -4.90 18.00 -7.67
CA ILE A 223 -4.71 17.20 -8.88
C ILE A 223 -5.52 15.92 -8.73
N GLU A 224 -6.47 15.71 -9.63
CA GLU A 224 -7.39 14.57 -9.63
C GLU A 224 -7.11 13.71 -10.88
N ALA A 225 -6.19 12.75 -10.74
CA ALA A 225 -5.81 11.86 -11.84
C ALA A 225 -6.76 10.66 -12.00
N ALA A 226 -7.73 10.48 -11.10
CA ALA A 226 -8.74 9.43 -11.15
C ALA A 226 -10.16 10.04 -11.12
N SER A 227 -11.08 9.50 -11.95
CA SER A 227 -12.50 9.77 -11.77
C SER A 227 -12.92 9.29 -10.37
N LYS A 228 -13.76 10.08 -9.69
CA LYS A 228 -14.22 9.82 -8.33
C LYS A 228 -14.67 8.34 -8.20
N TYR A 229 -13.89 7.55 -7.47
CA TYR A 229 -14.20 6.17 -7.06
C TYR A 229 -14.23 5.09 -8.17
N SER A 230 -13.46 5.24 -9.25
CA SER A 230 -13.33 4.18 -10.25
C SER A 230 -12.21 3.17 -9.91
N THR A 231 -12.37 1.93 -10.38
CA THR A 231 -11.29 0.96 -10.55
C THR A 231 -10.64 1.12 -11.93
N VAL A 232 -9.39 0.70 -12.11
CA VAL A 232 -8.71 0.70 -13.43
C VAL A 232 -9.57 -0.02 -14.48
N CYS A 233 -9.62 0.49 -15.72
CA CYS A 233 -10.42 -0.10 -16.80
C CYS A 233 -9.98 -1.52 -17.19
N THR A 234 -8.68 -1.84 -17.05
CA THR A 234 -8.10 -3.17 -17.35
C THR A 234 -8.39 -4.22 -16.27
N LEU A 235 -9.11 -3.85 -15.20
CA LEU A 235 -9.44 -4.71 -14.08
C LEU A 235 -10.80 -5.38 -14.26
N GLU A 236 -10.78 -6.66 -14.60
CA GLU A 236 -11.96 -7.53 -14.59
C GLU A 236 -12.36 -7.82 -13.15
N GLN A 237 -13.63 -7.56 -12.83
CA GLN A 237 -14.19 -7.75 -11.50
C GLN A 237 -15.39 -8.65 -11.61
N GLN A 238 -15.46 -9.68 -10.77
CA GLN A 238 -16.55 -10.64 -10.78
C GLN A 238 -17.04 -10.94 -9.36
N LEU A 239 -18.33 -11.23 -9.24
CA LEU A 239 -18.95 -11.71 -8.01
C LEU A 239 -19.25 -13.21 -8.12
N CYS A 240 -18.78 -14.00 -7.17
CA CYS A 240 -19.14 -15.40 -7.03
C CYS A 240 -20.02 -15.56 -5.78
N ILE A 241 -21.29 -15.89 -5.99
CA ILE A 241 -22.23 -16.17 -4.89
C ILE A 241 -22.05 -17.62 -4.46
N THR A 242 -21.76 -17.83 -3.18
CA THR A 242 -21.48 -19.17 -2.64
C THR A 242 -22.10 -19.35 -1.25
N PRO A 243 -22.58 -20.54 -0.89
CA PRO A 243 -22.92 -20.85 0.50
C PRO A 243 -21.71 -20.63 1.42
N ALA A 244 -21.96 -20.17 2.65
CA ALA A 244 -20.88 -19.88 3.60
C ALA A 244 -20.03 -21.13 3.93
N LYS A 245 -20.67 -22.30 4.02
CA LYS A 245 -20.01 -23.59 4.29
C LYS A 245 -19.08 -24.05 3.17
N ASP A 246 -19.34 -23.61 1.94
CA ASP A 246 -18.66 -24.11 0.74
C ASP A 246 -17.59 -23.12 0.23
N LYS A 247 -17.43 -21.94 0.87
CA LYS A 247 -16.44 -20.93 0.45
C LYS A 247 -15.04 -21.48 0.23
N ASP A 248 -14.57 -22.38 1.11
CA ASP A 248 -13.26 -23.04 0.97
C ASP A 248 -13.16 -23.88 -0.32
N ILE A 249 -14.25 -24.57 -0.67
CA ILE A 249 -14.36 -25.41 -1.87
C ILE A 249 -14.31 -24.55 -3.13
N TYR A 250 -15.08 -23.46 -3.15
CA TYR A 250 -15.08 -22.49 -4.25
C TYR A 250 -13.72 -21.81 -4.42
N LEU A 251 -13.06 -21.43 -3.31
CA LEU A 251 -11.71 -20.87 -3.36
C LEU A 251 -10.73 -21.84 -4.02
N VAL A 252 -10.72 -23.10 -3.59
CA VAL A 252 -9.82 -24.13 -4.13
C VAL A 252 -10.11 -24.39 -5.61
N TYR A 253 -11.38 -24.48 -6.00
CA TYR A 253 -11.78 -24.61 -7.40
C TYR A 253 -11.25 -23.45 -8.24
N ILE A 254 -11.44 -22.20 -7.82
CA ILE A 254 -10.98 -21.00 -8.53
C ILE A 254 -9.46 -21.01 -8.67
N LEU A 255 -8.73 -21.26 -7.57
CA LEU A 255 -7.26 -21.31 -7.58
C LEU A 255 -6.73 -22.44 -8.49
N THR A 256 -7.48 -23.54 -8.63
CA THR A 256 -7.11 -24.65 -9.52
C THR A 256 -7.34 -24.29 -10.99
N LYS A 257 -8.55 -23.82 -11.34
CA LYS A 257 -8.89 -23.42 -12.72
C LYS A 257 -8.03 -22.26 -13.21
N LYS A 258 -7.50 -21.46 -12.29
CA LYS A 258 -6.63 -20.31 -12.56
C LYS A 258 -5.21 -20.54 -12.08
N SER A 259 -4.76 -21.79 -12.08
CA SER A 259 -3.41 -22.20 -11.69
C SER A 259 -2.33 -21.49 -12.52
N GLY A 260 -1.12 -21.39 -11.96
CA GLY A 260 0.00 -20.66 -12.56
C GLY A 260 -0.03 -19.14 -12.34
N ARG A 261 -1.17 -18.56 -11.93
CA ARG A 261 -1.28 -17.15 -11.58
C ARG A 261 -0.77 -16.87 -10.16
N THR A 262 -0.26 -15.67 -9.95
CA THR A 262 -0.01 -15.11 -8.62
C THR A 262 -1.32 -14.57 -8.05
N ALA A 263 -1.64 -14.92 -6.79
CA ALA A 263 -2.91 -14.56 -6.17
C ALA A 263 -2.74 -13.95 -4.78
N MET A 264 -3.53 -12.90 -4.49
CA MET A 264 -3.75 -12.40 -3.13
C MET A 264 -5.17 -12.76 -2.66
N VAL A 265 -5.27 -13.49 -1.56
CA VAL A 265 -6.53 -13.89 -0.94
C VAL A 265 -6.76 -13.09 0.33
N PHE A 266 -7.84 -12.32 0.36
CA PHE A 266 -8.19 -11.44 1.47
C PHE A 266 -9.21 -12.07 2.41
N VAL A 267 -8.84 -12.17 3.68
CA VAL A 267 -9.70 -12.65 4.78
C VAL A 267 -9.83 -11.58 5.87
N SER A 268 -10.84 -11.72 6.70
CA SER A 268 -11.23 -10.76 7.74
C SER A 268 -10.34 -10.81 8.99
N THR A 269 -9.93 -12.00 9.43
CA THR A 269 -9.19 -12.18 10.70
C THR A 269 -7.77 -12.71 10.52
N CYS A 270 -6.90 -12.43 11.49
CA CYS A 270 -5.52 -12.95 11.50
C CYS A 270 -5.50 -14.48 11.60
N ASP A 271 -6.38 -15.07 12.40
CA ASP A 271 -6.48 -16.53 12.54
C ASP A 271 -6.93 -17.19 11.24
N SER A 272 -7.91 -16.59 10.52
CA SER A 272 -8.34 -17.07 9.21
C SER A 272 -7.18 -17.11 8.22
N THR A 273 -6.22 -16.17 8.27
CA THR A 273 -5.05 -16.23 7.36
C THR A 273 -4.22 -17.49 7.62
N LEU A 274 -4.04 -17.87 8.89
CA LEU A 274 -3.24 -19.03 9.28
C LEU A 274 -3.96 -20.34 8.96
N VAL A 275 -5.26 -20.41 9.23
CA VAL A 275 -6.06 -21.61 8.97
C VAL A 275 -6.18 -21.87 7.47
N LEU A 276 -6.55 -20.83 6.70
CA LEU A 276 -6.77 -20.95 5.27
C LEU A 276 -5.47 -21.26 4.52
N SER A 277 -4.36 -20.59 4.84
CA SER A 277 -3.06 -20.91 4.24
C SER A 277 -2.62 -22.35 4.51
N ARG A 278 -2.89 -22.89 5.71
CA ARG A 278 -2.61 -24.31 6.01
C ARG A 278 -3.47 -25.26 5.20
N ILE A 279 -4.78 -25.01 5.10
CA ILE A 279 -5.69 -25.82 4.28
C ILE A 279 -5.17 -25.87 2.84
N LEU A 280 -4.80 -24.72 2.28
CA LEU A 280 -4.22 -24.62 0.95
C LEU A 280 -2.91 -25.42 0.83
N CYS A 281 -2.00 -25.31 1.80
CA CYS A 281 -0.75 -26.09 1.81
C CYS A 281 -0.98 -27.61 1.88
N ILE A 282 -1.93 -28.09 2.70
CA ILE A 282 -2.29 -29.51 2.79
C ILE A 282 -2.84 -30.02 1.46
N LEU A 283 -3.57 -29.17 0.73
CA LEU A 283 -4.10 -29.46 -0.61
C LEU A 283 -3.04 -29.35 -1.73
N GLY A 284 -1.80 -28.99 -1.40
CA GLY A 284 -0.67 -28.90 -2.34
C GLY A 284 -0.45 -27.51 -2.94
N PHE A 285 -1.19 -26.48 -2.52
CA PHE A 285 -0.97 -25.12 -2.97
C PHE A 285 0.19 -24.45 -2.24
N LYS A 286 0.97 -23.63 -2.95
CA LYS A 286 2.08 -22.87 -2.37
C LYS A 286 1.58 -21.55 -1.78
N ALA A 287 0.91 -21.64 -0.63
CA ALA A 287 0.31 -20.51 0.07
C ALA A 287 1.13 -20.06 1.29
N VAL A 288 1.20 -18.75 1.54
CA VAL A 288 1.84 -18.20 2.73
C VAL A 288 0.95 -17.12 3.39
N PRO A 289 0.79 -17.14 4.73
CA PRO A 289 0.02 -16.12 5.43
C PRO A 289 0.85 -14.87 5.71
N ILE A 290 0.22 -13.70 5.64
CA ILE A 290 0.74 -12.45 6.21
C ILE A 290 -0.41 -11.76 6.96
N ASN A 291 -0.20 -11.47 8.24
CA ASN A 291 -1.15 -10.76 9.09
C ASN A 291 -0.43 -9.85 10.10
N GLY A 292 -1.17 -8.97 10.79
CA GLY A 292 -0.61 -7.98 11.71
C GLY A 292 -0.07 -8.56 13.03
N GLN A 293 -0.42 -9.79 13.40
CA GLN A 293 0.09 -10.46 14.60
C GLN A 293 1.42 -11.20 14.37
N MET A 294 1.87 -11.31 13.11
CA MET A 294 3.18 -11.86 12.80
C MET A 294 4.30 -10.88 13.15
N SER A 295 5.41 -11.41 13.66
CA SER A 295 6.62 -10.60 13.83
C SER A 295 7.13 -10.06 12.49
N GLN A 296 7.83 -8.92 12.52
CA GLN A 296 8.32 -8.27 11.30
C GLN A 296 9.19 -9.21 10.46
N SER A 297 10.12 -9.93 11.11
CA SER A 297 10.96 -10.93 10.45
C SER A 297 10.14 -12.01 9.72
N LYS A 298 9.05 -12.50 10.34
CA LYS A 298 8.17 -13.49 9.70
C LYS A 298 7.40 -12.91 8.52
N ARG A 299 6.93 -11.66 8.62
CA ARG A 299 6.24 -10.97 7.51
C ARG A 299 7.19 -10.76 6.32
N LEU A 300 8.41 -10.28 6.58
CA LEU A 300 9.44 -10.11 5.56
C LEU A 300 9.83 -11.45 4.92
N GLY A 301 10.02 -12.50 5.73
CA GLY A 301 10.31 -13.85 5.21
C GLY A 301 9.19 -14.39 4.32
N ALA A 302 7.93 -14.19 4.70
CA ALA A 302 6.77 -14.56 3.88
C ALA A 302 6.71 -13.77 2.56
N LEU A 303 6.95 -12.45 2.63
CA LEU A 303 7.00 -11.59 1.45
C LEU A 303 8.14 -12.00 0.50
N ASN A 304 9.32 -12.30 1.03
CA ASN A 304 10.47 -12.70 0.21
C ASN A 304 10.21 -14.02 -0.51
N LYS A 305 9.56 -15.00 0.14
CA LYS A 305 9.12 -16.25 -0.51
C LYS A 305 8.13 -15.98 -1.64
N PHE A 306 7.24 -15.00 -1.46
CA PHE A 306 6.30 -14.60 -2.50
C PHE A 306 7.00 -13.89 -3.67
N LYS A 307 7.85 -12.90 -3.38
CA LYS A 307 8.64 -12.16 -4.39
C LYS A 307 9.56 -13.08 -5.20
N ALA A 308 10.15 -14.09 -4.56
CA ALA A 308 11.02 -15.07 -5.21
C ALA A 308 10.26 -16.17 -6.00
N GLY A 309 8.93 -16.15 -6.02
CA GLY A 309 8.11 -17.16 -6.71
C GLY A 309 8.07 -18.54 -6.01
N VAL A 310 8.64 -18.67 -4.81
CA VAL A 310 8.57 -19.91 -4.01
C VAL A 310 7.13 -20.19 -3.59
N CYS A 311 6.37 -19.14 -3.27
CA CYS A 311 4.93 -19.19 -3.04
C CYS A 311 4.23 -18.25 -4.02
N ASN A 312 3.14 -18.70 -4.65
CA ASN A 312 2.37 -17.88 -5.58
C ASN A 312 1.02 -17.43 -5.01
N ILE A 313 0.67 -17.87 -3.79
CA ILE A 313 -0.58 -17.47 -3.12
C ILE A 313 -0.24 -16.78 -1.80
N LEU A 314 -0.74 -15.56 -1.63
CA LEU A 314 -0.59 -14.78 -0.41
C LEU A 314 -1.95 -14.62 0.28
N VAL A 315 -2.09 -15.20 1.48
CA VAL A 315 -3.32 -15.07 2.28
C VAL A 315 -3.12 -13.97 3.31
N CYS A 316 -3.93 -12.92 3.28
CA CYS A 316 -3.70 -11.74 4.11
C CYS A 316 -4.98 -11.05 4.62
N THR A 317 -4.81 -10.27 5.69
CA THR A 317 -5.82 -9.30 6.14
C THR A 317 -5.59 -7.92 5.51
N ASN A 318 -6.57 -7.03 5.65
CA ASN A 318 -6.45 -5.63 5.21
C ASN A 318 -5.19 -4.97 5.79
N VAL A 319 -4.89 -5.18 7.07
CA VAL A 319 -3.73 -4.60 7.75
C VAL A 319 -2.42 -5.08 7.14
N ALA A 320 -2.34 -6.36 6.77
CA ALA A 320 -1.12 -6.94 6.21
C ALA A 320 -0.84 -6.50 4.77
N SER A 321 -1.88 -6.35 3.94
CA SER A 321 -1.73 -5.91 2.54
C SER A 321 -1.36 -4.43 2.38
N ARG A 322 -1.53 -3.65 3.46
CA ARG A 322 -1.27 -2.21 3.46
C ARG A 322 0.22 -1.99 3.66
N GLY A 323 0.82 -1.26 2.71
CA GLY A 323 2.22 -0.88 2.78
C GLY A 323 3.26 -1.94 2.43
N LEU A 324 2.91 -3.21 2.35
CA LEU A 324 3.83 -4.16 1.73
C LEU A 324 3.95 -3.85 0.24
N ASP A 325 5.19 -3.68 -0.22
CA ASP A 325 5.55 -3.73 -1.63
C ASP A 325 5.35 -5.15 -2.15
N ILE A 326 4.10 -5.55 -2.29
CA ILE A 326 3.73 -6.81 -2.91
C ILE A 326 3.74 -6.52 -4.41
N PRO A 327 4.52 -7.29 -5.21
CA PRO A 327 4.46 -7.20 -6.66
C PRO A 327 3.01 -7.26 -7.12
N SER A 328 2.68 -6.53 -8.18
CA SER A 328 1.33 -6.65 -8.75
C SER A 328 1.05 -8.12 -9.04
N VAL A 329 -0.06 -8.60 -8.52
CA VAL A 329 -0.51 -9.98 -8.71
C VAL A 329 -1.44 -10.09 -9.89
N ASP A 330 -1.57 -11.28 -10.46
CA ASP A 330 -2.47 -11.54 -11.58
C ASP A 330 -3.93 -11.64 -11.12
N MET A 331 -4.13 -12.02 -9.85
CA MET A 331 -5.46 -12.23 -9.27
C MET A 331 -5.59 -11.73 -7.83
N VAL A 332 -6.73 -11.11 -7.54
CA VAL A 332 -7.19 -10.82 -6.18
C VAL A 332 -8.46 -11.62 -5.91
N ILE A 333 -8.51 -12.29 -4.76
CA ILE A 333 -9.71 -12.98 -4.29
C ILE A 333 -10.14 -12.36 -2.97
N ASN A 334 -11.31 -11.73 -2.93
CA ASN A 334 -11.95 -11.35 -1.68
C ASN A 334 -12.69 -12.58 -1.14
N TYR A 335 -12.02 -13.36 -0.29
CA TYR A 335 -12.65 -14.51 0.37
C TYR A 335 -13.73 -14.02 1.34
N ASP A 336 -13.44 -12.96 2.10
CA ASP A 336 -14.42 -12.23 2.90
C ASP A 336 -14.67 -10.85 2.27
N ILE A 337 -15.93 -10.45 2.12
CA ILE A 337 -16.30 -9.15 1.55
C ILE A 337 -15.88 -8.03 2.53
N PRO A 338 -15.18 -6.98 2.08
CA PRO A 338 -14.84 -5.86 2.96
C PRO A 338 -16.10 -5.08 3.35
N THR A 339 -16.21 -4.71 4.62
CA THR A 339 -17.34 -3.91 5.12
C THR A 339 -17.28 -2.45 4.66
N ASN A 340 -16.08 -1.95 4.33
CA ASN A 340 -15.87 -0.60 3.79
C ASN A 340 -15.58 -0.67 2.29
N PRO A 341 -16.37 0.01 1.41
CA PRO A 341 -16.11 0.05 -0.03
C PRO A 341 -14.73 0.57 -0.42
N LYS A 342 -14.10 1.40 0.41
CA LYS A 342 -12.73 1.87 0.15
C LYS A 342 -11.71 0.75 0.27
N ASP A 343 -11.91 -0.16 1.23
CA ASP A 343 -11.05 -1.32 1.37
C ASP A 343 -11.16 -2.23 0.13
N TYR A 344 -12.36 -2.34 -0.46
CA TYR A 344 -12.53 -3.05 -1.74
C TYR A 344 -11.61 -2.49 -2.83
N ILE A 345 -11.66 -1.18 -3.09
CA ILE A 345 -10.82 -0.51 -4.09
C ILE A 345 -9.32 -0.76 -3.82
N HIS A 346 -8.90 -0.69 -2.55
CA HIS A 346 -7.50 -0.95 -2.18
C HIS A 346 -7.06 -2.41 -2.35
N ARG A 347 -7.97 -3.37 -2.14
CA ARG A 347 -7.71 -4.80 -2.33
C ARG A 347 -7.59 -5.11 -3.81
N VAL A 348 -8.57 -4.72 -4.62
CA VAL A 348 -8.58 -5.03 -6.05
C VAL A 348 -7.51 -4.25 -6.82
N GLY A 349 -7.10 -3.07 -6.33
CA GLY A 349 -5.92 -2.35 -6.82
C GLY A 349 -4.56 -2.98 -6.49
N ARG A 350 -4.52 -4.24 -6.01
CA ARG A 350 -3.28 -5.06 -5.91
C ARG A 350 -2.97 -5.79 -7.21
N THR A 351 -3.94 -5.88 -8.12
CA THR A 351 -3.78 -6.38 -9.49
C THR A 351 -3.95 -5.22 -10.48
N ALA A 352 -3.85 -5.50 -11.79
CA ALA A 352 -4.02 -4.53 -12.88
C ALA A 352 -3.17 -3.25 -12.75
N ARG A 353 -1.91 -3.37 -12.28
CA ARG A 353 -1.00 -2.22 -12.13
C ARG A 353 -0.13 -2.00 -13.35
N ALA A 354 0.30 -0.75 -13.55
CA ALA A 354 1.21 -0.34 -14.62
C ALA A 354 0.73 -0.77 -16.02
N GLY A 355 -0.58 -0.62 -16.29
CA GLY A 355 -1.18 -0.94 -17.58
C GLY A 355 -1.46 -2.43 -17.84
N ARG A 356 -1.12 -3.33 -16.91
CA ARG A 356 -1.48 -4.75 -17.02
C ARG A 356 -2.98 -4.97 -16.78
N SER A 357 -3.52 -6.04 -17.34
CA SER A 357 -4.83 -6.56 -16.95
C SER A 357 -4.75 -7.32 -15.64
N GLY A 358 -5.90 -7.49 -14.98
CA GLY A 358 -5.98 -8.16 -13.69
C GLY A 358 -7.38 -8.70 -13.44
N LEU A 359 -7.47 -9.72 -12.59
CA LEU A 359 -8.76 -10.33 -12.21
C LEU A 359 -9.01 -10.18 -10.72
N ALA A 360 -10.21 -9.71 -10.35
CA ALA A 360 -10.68 -9.66 -8.98
C ALA A 360 -11.98 -10.47 -8.84
N ILE A 361 -11.96 -11.52 -8.02
CA ILE A 361 -13.16 -12.33 -7.72
C ILE A 361 -13.55 -12.12 -6.25
N SER A 362 -14.81 -11.77 -6.02
CA SER A 362 -15.36 -11.62 -4.68
C SER A 362 -16.28 -12.79 -4.33
N LEU A 363 -15.95 -13.55 -3.29
CA LEU A 363 -16.80 -14.60 -2.75
C LEU A 363 -17.78 -13.98 -1.75
N ALA A 364 -19.06 -13.88 -2.14
CA ALA A 364 -20.10 -13.40 -1.25
C ALA A 364 -21.03 -14.55 -0.84
N ASN A 365 -21.24 -14.69 0.47
CA ASN A 365 -22.29 -15.55 0.98
C ASN A 365 -23.63 -14.80 1.09
N GLN A 366 -24.70 -15.57 1.31
CA GLN A 366 -26.07 -15.04 1.43
C GLN A 366 -26.17 -13.93 2.49
N ILE A 367 -25.46 -14.10 3.61
CA ILE A 367 -25.45 -13.13 4.72
C ILE A 367 -24.80 -11.80 4.28
N GLU A 368 -23.63 -11.85 3.64
CA GLU A 368 -22.90 -10.66 3.17
C GLU A 368 -23.67 -9.89 2.08
N ILE A 369 -24.46 -10.60 1.27
CA ILE A 369 -25.37 -10.01 0.28
C ILE A 369 -26.56 -9.36 1.00
N LEU A 370 -27.22 -10.08 1.91
CA LEU A 370 -28.41 -9.60 2.64
C LEU A 370 -28.12 -8.36 3.49
N PHE A 371 -26.97 -8.30 4.17
CA PHE A 371 -26.56 -7.14 4.96
C PHE A 371 -26.08 -5.93 4.14
N GLY A 372 -26.15 -6.01 2.80
CA GLY A 372 -25.85 -4.90 1.90
C GLY A 372 -24.37 -4.52 1.85
N PHE A 373 -23.46 -5.31 2.41
CA PHE A 373 -22.01 -5.04 2.32
C PHE A 373 -21.57 -5.02 0.86
N TYR A 374 -22.05 -5.96 0.08
CA TYR A 374 -21.80 -6.00 -1.36
C TYR A 374 -22.50 -4.87 -2.12
N GLY A 375 -23.78 -4.60 -1.84
CA GLY A 375 -24.52 -3.51 -2.49
C GLY A 375 -23.91 -2.12 -2.23
N ASN A 376 -23.30 -1.90 -1.05
CA ASN A 376 -22.56 -0.68 -0.76
C ASN A 376 -21.29 -0.54 -1.62
N ILE A 377 -20.66 -1.65 -2.00
CA ILE A 377 -19.49 -1.63 -2.90
C ILE A 377 -19.93 -1.21 -4.29
N GLU A 378 -20.96 -1.86 -4.87
CA GLU A 378 -21.48 -1.54 -6.21
C GLU A 378 -21.94 -0.08 -6.33
N LYS A 379 -22.69 0.40 -5.33
CA LYS A 379 -23.07 1.82 -5.24
C LYS A 379 -21.87 2.75 -5.21
N HIS A 380 -20.78 2.35 -4.55
CA HIS A 380 -19.59 3.18 -4.44
C HIS A 380 -18.74 3.20 -5.71
N ILE A 381 -18.64 2.06 -6.42
CA ILE A 381 -17.91 1.96 -7.69
C ILE A 381 -18.75 2.43 -8.89
N GLY A 382 -20.07 2.60 -8.70
CA GLY A 382 -21.01 3.07 -9.73
C GLY A 382 -21.27 2.05 -10.85
N LYS A 383 -21.07 0.75 -10.59
CA LYS A 383 -21.33 -0.33 -11.54
C LYS A 383 -21.70 -1.63 -10.84
N GLU A 384 -22.55 -2.42 -11.48
CA GLU A 384 -22.82 -3.80 -11.08
C GLU A 384 -21.69 -4.70 -11.59
N LEU A 385 -21.26 -5.67 -10.77
CA LEU A 385 -20.21 -6.60 -11.20
C LEU A 385 -20.83 -7.85 -11.86
N PRO A 386 -20.27 -8.33 -12.98
CA PRO A 386 -20.71 -9.56 -13.59
C PRO A 386 -20.56 -10.75 -12.64
N LEU A 387 -21.50 -11.69 -12.72
CA LEU A 387 -21.46 -12.92 -11.94
C LEU A 387 -20.43 -13.90 -12.50
N TYR A 388 -19.59 -14.44 -11.63
CA TYR A 388 -18.82 -15.66 -11.88
C TYR A 388 -19.64 -16.86 -11.42
N GLN A 389 -20.10 -17.67 -12.37
CA GLN A 389 -20.91 -18.86 -12.12
C GLN A 389 -20.10 -20.12 -12.46
N PRO A 390 -19.36 -20.68 -11.50
CA PRO A 390 -18.66 -21.94 -11.73
C PRO A 390 -19.68 -23.10 -11.80
N ASP A 391 -19.33 -24.13 -12.55
CA ASP A 391 -20.11 -25.38 -12.57
C ASP A 391 -20.10 -26.00 -11.16
N LYS A 392 -21.30 -26.17 -10.59
CA LYS A 392 -21.46 -26.66 -9.23
C LYS A 392 -20.96 -28.10 -9.10
N GLU A 393 -21.14 -28.94 -10.11
CA GLU A 393 -20.70 -30.33 -10.06
C GLU A 393 -19.17 -30.38 -10.00
N GLU A 394 -18.49 -29.61 -10.86
CA GLU A 394 -17.03 -29.53 -10.82
C GLU A 394 -16.49 -28.95 -9.51
N VAL A 395 -17.17 -27.96 -8.93
CA VAL A 395 -16.79 -27.40 -7.63
C VAL A 395 -16.90 -28.46 -6.55
N MET A 396 -17.99 -29.23 -6.53
CA MET A 396 -18.25 -30.22 -5.49
C MET A 396 -17.31 -31.43 -5.53
N LEU A 397 -16.61 -31.69 -6.66
CA LEU A 397 -15.52 -32.68 -6.71
C LEU A 397 -14.40 -32.41 -5.68
N TRP A 398 -14.26 -31.16 -5.22
CA TRP A 398 -13.27 -30.79 -4.21
C TRP A 398 -13.75 -30.96 -2.76
N ALA A 399 -15.02 -31.25 -2.54
CA ALA A 399 -15.65 -31.21 -1.21
C ALA A 399 -14.96 -32.13 -0.19
N GLU A 400 -14.71 -33.40 -0.57
CA GLU A 400 -14.09 -34.38 0.33
C GLU A 400 -12.66 -33.97 0.70
N ARG A 401 -11.82 -33.66 -0.30
CA ARG A 401 -10.42 -33.24 -0.11
C ARG A 401 -10.33 -32.00 0.78
N VAL A 402 -11.20 -31.02 0.56
CA VAL A 402 -11.24 -29.78 1.36
C VAL A 402 -11.69 -30.07 2.79
N SER A 403 -12.68 -30.95 2.98
CA SER A 403 -13.13 -31.37 4.32
C SER A 403 -12.00 -32.04 5.11
N ASP A 404 -11.27 -32.96 4.47
CA ASP A 404 -10.12 -33.62 5.10
C ASP A 404 -9.00 -32.65 5.44
N ALA A 405 -8.65 -31.74 4.52
CA ALA A 405 -7.66 -30.70 4.80
C ALA A 405 -8.07 -29.79 5.96
N LYS A 406 -9.36 -29.46 6.07
CA LYS A 406 -9.92 -28.70 7.23
C LYS A 406 -9.77 -29.49 8.53
N ARG A 407 -10.04 -30.79 8.51
CA ARG A 407 -9.87 -31.67 9.69
C ARG A 407 -8.41 -31.74 10.12
N LEU A 408 -7.48 -31.97 9.20
CA LEU A 408 -6.04 -32.01 9.46
C LEU A 408 -5.51 -30.68 10.01
N SER A 409 -5.91 -29.55 9.41
CA SER A 409 -5.54 -28.21 9.86
C SER A 409 -5.99 -27.94 11.31
N LYS A 410 -7.19 -28.40 11.69
CA LYS A 410 -7.68 -28.31 13.08
C LYS A 410 -6.84 -29.16 14.04
N MET A 411 -6.53 -30.41 13.68
CA MET A 411 -5.74 -31.31 14.52
C MET A 411 -4.33 -30.77 14.79
N GLU A 412 -3.65 -30.21 13.78
CA GLU A 412 -2.34 -29.59 13.96
C GLU A 412 -2.38 -28.35 14.86
N THR A 413 -3.44 -27.56 14.75
CA THR A 413 -3.62 -26.36 15.59
C THR A 413 -3.77 -26.75 17.06
N GLN A 414 -4.59 -27.76 17.35
CA GLN A 414 -4.76 -28.30 18.71
C GLN A 414 -3.47 -28.89 19.28
N LYS A 415 -2.68 -29.62 18.46
CA LYS A 415 -1.35 -30.12 18.86
C LYS A 415 -0.37 -28.97 19.20
N ARG A 416 -0.38 -27.89 18.42
CA ARG A 416 0.45 -26.72 18.71
C ARG A 416 0.04 -26.02 20.00
N ASP A 417 -1.25 -25.85 20.24
CA ASP A 417 -1.71 -25.16 21.46
C ASP A 417 -1.48 -26.00 22.72
N SER A 418 -1.63 -27.32 22.65
CA SER A 418 -1.27 -28.21 23.76
C SER A 418 0.23 -28.20 24.05
N SER A 419 1.08 -28.19 23.01
CA SER A 419 2.54 -28.09 23.20
C SER A 419 2.98 -26.75 23.79
N ARG A 420 2.35 -25.63 23.40
CA ARG A 420 2.59 -24.30 23.99
C ARG A 420 2.13 -24.24 25.45
N LYS A 421 0.97 -24.82 25.78
CA LYS A 421 0.50 -24.91 27.17
C LYS A 421 1.42 -25.76 28.05
N ARG A 422 2.01 -26.82 27.50
CA ARG A 422 3.03 -27.62 28.22
C ARG A 422 4.31 -26.83 28.47
N LYS A 423 4.84 -26.10 27.47
CA LYS A 423 6.03 -25.25 27.64
C LYS A 423 5.85 -24.15 28.68
N ARG A 424 4.67 -23.51 28.73
CA ARG A 424 4.34 -22.48 29.73
C ARG A 424 4.11 -23.02 31.15
N LYS A 425 3.98 -24.33 31.32
CA LYS A 425 3.87 -24.98 32.64
C LYS A 425 5.22 -25.50 33.15
N SER A 426 6.25 -25.51 32.29
CA SER A 426 7.61 -25.94 32.60
C SER A 426 8.60 -24.78 32.74
N GLU A 427 8.15 -23.56 32.45
CA GLU A 427 8.78 -22.28 32.81
C GLU A 427 8.02 -21.73 34.02
#